data_AF-A0A258X0Y9-F1
#
_entry.id   AF-A0A258X0Y9-F1
#
_cell.length_a   1.000
_cell.length_b   1.000
_cell.length_c   1.000
_cell.angle_alpha   90.00
_cell.angle_beta   90.00
_cell.angle_gamma   90.00
#
_symmetry.space_group_name_H-M   'P 1'
#
loop_
_entity.id
_entity.type
_entity.pdbx_description
1 polymer ?
#
loop_
_entity_poly.entity_id
_entity_poly.type
_entity_poly.pdbx_seq_one_letter_code
_entity_poly.pdbx_strand_id
1 'polypeptide(L)'
;ALGAGAGLSINVLAQRDNSRSLNGLNAITLTDSTGSFSRTTLDPAAITTRRQTTTLQAGAALNKPLGSWNLALTADGGHVETKSTIDNRADLSGLQDLIDAGSLTASGNLPSSAIIPGVADRALSKTDSLTSLATLSGRPLRLPGGEVALTLKAGFDYSGIESTDTRSAAGTINLKRGDAQGGFSLDLPITSRREGFGAGVGDLSLNANAEVHHLSDFGTLYNWGGGLTYSPTEKLTLQASYVAADKAPGLSALGGPTTVTQNVSIFDFSRGETVLATVISGGNPNLLKESQRDWKFGLNWSLPFLKDSSFIAEYFRNSSSNTTNGFPLLTSDVEAAFPGRVIRDADGRIISVDQSSVTFAEEKGSRLRYGLNLSGNFGKPDPTVAQRGPMGRMMGAAGSRPPGAPAGGPPGAGGPRAGAGAPPSGGGAPRGGPGGFDGRGRWNLSVFHTVRFQQSVQIAAGGQ
;
A
#
# COMPACT_ATOMS: atom_id res chain seq x y z
N ALA A 1 22.96 -8.69 -30.33
CA ALA A 1 23.32 -9.86 -29.50
C ALA A 1 23.60 -9.38 -28.08
N LEU A 2 22.86 -9.87 -27.09
CA LEU A 2 23.16 -9.62 -25.68
C LEU A 2 24.52 -10.27 -25.38
N GLY A 3 25.49 -9.49 -24.86
CA GLY A 3 26.83 -10.01 -24.54
C GLY A 3 26.78 -11.09 -23.45
N ALA A 4 27.90 -11.81 -23.25
CA ALA A 4 28.00 -12.85 -22.23
C ALA A 4 27.51 -12.34 -20.84
N GLY A 5 26.56 -13.06 -20.23
CA GLY A 5 26.03 -12.75 -18.91
C GLY A 5 24.87 -11.75 -18.86
N ALA A 6 24.41 -11.19 -19.99
CA ALA A 6 23.25 -10.31 -20.02
C ALA A 6 21.93 -11.10 -20.08
N GLY A 7 20.97 -10.74 -19.23
CA GLY A 7 19.62 -11.30 -19.20
C GLY A 7 18.58 -10.25 -19.55
N LEU A 8 17.66 -10.59 -20.45
CA LEU A 8 16.50 -9.77 -20.81
C LEU A 8 15.23 -10.56 -20.48
N SER A 9 14.31 -9.93 -19.76
CA SER A 9 12.97 -10.46 -19.52
C SER A 9 11.94 -9.46 -19.99
N ILE A 10 10.86 -9.96 -20.58
CA ILE A 10 9.70 -9.17 -20.99
C ILE A 10 8.47 -9.93 -20.52
N ASN A 11 7.52 -9.22 -19.92
CA ASN A 11 6.24 -9.75 -19.49
C ASN A 11 5.11 -8.83 -19.95
N VAL A 12 3.99 -9.43 -20.34
CA VAL A 12 2.78 -8.70 -20.73
C VAL A 12 1.59 -9.37 -20.05
N LEU A 13 0.69 -8.57 -19.50
CA LEU A 13 -0.57 -8.99 -18.92
C LEU A 13 -1.69 -8.18 -19.56
N ALA A 14 -2.74 -8.88 -20.00
CA ALA A 14 -4.01 -8.27 -20.36
C ALA A 14 -5.10 -8.99 -19.57
N GLN A 15 -5.86 -8.23 -18.80
CA GLN A 15 -6.94 -8.74 -17.96
C GLN A 15 -8.18 -7.89 -18.16
N ARG A 16 -9.35 -8.54 -18.19
CA ARG A 16 -10.64 -7.87 -18.20
C ARG A 16 -11.55 -8.50 -17.17
N ASP A 17 -11.94 -7.70 -16.19
CA ASP A 17 -12.88 -8.08 -15.15
C ASP A 17 -14.23 -7.43 -15.45
N ASN A 18 -15.27 -8.26 -15.53
CA ASN A 18 -16.64 -7.80 -15.68
C ASN A 18 -17.41 -8.23 -14.44
N SER A 19 -18.06 -7.28 -13.78
CA SER A 19 -18.99 -7.55 -12.70
C SER A 19 -20.36 -6.95 -12.99
N ARG A 20 -21.40 -7.67 -12.56
CA ARG A 20 -22.79 -7.26 -12.65
C ARG A 20 -23.43 -7.50 -11.29
N SER A 21 -23.99 -6.44 -10.71
CA SER A 21 -24.77 -6.50 -9.48
C SER A 21 -26.23 -6.17 -9.79
N LEU A 22 -27.16 -6.86 -9.14
CA LEU A 22 -28.59 -6.61 -9.24
C LEU A 22 -29.00 -5.68 -8.09
N ASN A 23 -29.64 -4.57 -8.40
CA ASN A 23 -30.06 -3.54 -7.45
C ASN A 23 -31.57 -3.53 -7.22
N GLY A 24 -32.25 -4.63 -7.59
CA GLY A 24 -33.70 -4.79 -7.45
C GLY A 24 -34.49 -4.50 -8.72
N LEU A 25 -35.81 -4.44 -8.55
CA LEU A 25 -36.79 -4.19 -9.61
C LEU A 25 -37.26 -2.73 -9.56
N ASN A 26 -37.85 -2.25 -10.66
CA ASN A 26 -38.57 -0.98 -10.64
C ASN A 26 -39.82 -1.17 -9.77
N ALA A 27 -40.08 -0.23 -8.88
CA ALA A 27 -41.19 -0.28 -7.94
C ALA A 27 -41.92 1.06 -7.90
N ILE A 28 -43.25 1.01 -7.83
CA ILE A 28 -44.13 2.16 -7.68
C ILE A 28 -45.27 1.81 -6.72
N THR A 29 -45.75 2.79 -5.95
CA THR A 29 -47.00 2.67 -5.20
C THR A 29 -48.10 3.33 -6.02
N LEU A 30 -49.08 2.55 -6.46
CA LEU A 30 -50.24 3.02 -7.21
C LEU A 30 -51.43 3.16 -6.25
N THR A 31 -52.22 4.21 -6.38
CA THR A 31 -53.42 4.42 -5.54
C THR A 31 -54.66 4.54 -6.40
N ASP A 32 -55.72 3.82 -6.03
CA ASP A 32 -57.05 3.94 -6.61
C ASP A 32 -58.13 4.08 -5.52
N SER A 33 -59.41 4.10 -5.91
CA SER A 33 -60.54 4.23 -4.99
C SER A 33 -60.71 3.06 -4.00
N THR A 34 -59.97 1.95 -4.20
CA THR A 34 -60.01 0.75 -3.36
C THR A 34 -58.83 0.64 -2.40
N GLY A 35 -57.76 1.41 -2.62
CA GLY A 35 -56.60 1.50 -1.73
C GLY A 35 -55.28 1.77 -2.45
N SER A 36 -54.17 1.63 -1.71
CA SER A 36 -52.80 1.76 -2.24
C SER A 36 -52.15 0.39 -2.43
N PHE A 37 -51.52 0.20 -3.58
CA PHE A 37 -50.91 -1.05 -4.00
C PHE A 37 -49.44 -0.82 -4.38
N SER A 38 -48.51 -1.48 -3.68
CA SER A 38 -47.10 -1.51 -4.07
C SER A 38 -46.90 -2.51 -5.20
N ARG A 39 -46.48 -2.03 -6.37
CA ARG A 39 -46.26 -2.84 -7.57
C ARG A 39 -44.78 -2.83 -7.94
N THR A 40 -44.27 -3.98 -8.34
CA THR A 40 -42.93 -4.13 -8.91
C THR A 40 -43.03 -4.64 -10.34
N THR A 41 -42.13 -4.21 -11.20
CA THR A 41 -42.07 -4.65 -12.60
C THR A 41 -40.65 -5.00 -13.03
N LEU A 42 -40.55 -6.02 -13.89
CA LEU A 42 -39.33 -6.39 -14.60
C LEU A 42 -39.11 -5.50 -15.83
N ASP A 43 -40.13 -4.78 -16.28
CA ASP A 43 -40.02 -3.85 -17.41
C ASP A 43 -39.40 -2.50 -16.95
N PRO A 44 -38.58 -1.86 -17.80
CA PRO A 44 -38.01 -2.41 -19.03
C PRO A 44 -36.87 -3.42 -18.76
N ALA A 45 -36.26 -3.37 -17.57
CA ALA A 45 -35.32 -4.36 -17.05
C ALA A 45 -35.19 -4.21 -15.52
N ALA A 46 -34.67 -5.25 -14.85
CA ALA A 46 -34.17 -5.11 -13.47
C ALA A 46 -33.02 -4.09 -13.41
N ILE A 47 -32.94 -3.34 -12.31
CA ILE A 47 -31.93 -2.31 -12.11
C ILE A 47 -30.59 -3.01 -11.85
N THR A 48 -29.55 -2.66 -12.62
CA THR A 48 -28.23 -3.25 -12.45
C THR A 48 -27.11 -2.22 -12.35
N THR A 49 -26.05 -2.60 -11.67
CA THR A 49 -24.75 -1.94 -11.80
C THR A 49 -23.80 -2.87 -12.54
N ARG A 50 -23.26 -2.38 -13.65
CA ARG A 50 -22.27 -3.08 -14.48
C ARG A 50 -20.95 -2.36 -14.38
N ARG A 51 -19.89 -3.07 -13.98
CA ARG A 51 -18.53 -2.54 -13.95
C ARG A 51 -17.65 -3.41 -14.83
N GLN A 52 -16.87 -2.76 -15.69
CA GLN A 52 -15.90 -3.38 -16.56
C GLN A 52 -14.55 -2.72 -16.31
N THR A 53 -13.57 -3.49 -15.86
CA THR A 53 -12.20 -3.03 -15.66
C THR A 53 -11.29 -3.77 -16.64
N THR A 54 -10.59 -3.02 -17.48
CA THR A 54 -9.57 -3.55 -18.40
C THR A 54 -8.21 -3.08 -17.93
N THR A 55 -7.33 -4.04 -17.66
CA THR A 55 -5.96 -3.80 -17.20
C THR A 55 -4.99 -4.34 -18.23
N LEU A 56 -4.14 -3.47 -18.76
CA LEU A 56 -3.01 -3.81 -19.61
C LEU A 56 -1.73 -3.43 -18.87
N GLN A 57 -0.79 -4.36 -18.77
CA GLN A 57 0.51 -4.12 -18.17
C GLN A 57 1.59 -4.74 -19.05
N ALA A 58 2.71 -4.05 -19.20
CA ALA A 58 3.88 -4.55 -19.89
C ALA A 58 5.12 -4.17 -19.09
N GLY A 59 6.01 -5.12 -18.86
CA GLY A 59 7.28 -4.92 -18.17
C GLY A 59 8.43 -5.44 -19.00
N ALA A 60 9.57 -4.76 -18.93
CA ALA A 60 10.83 -5.20 -19.50
C ALA A 60 11.96 -4.95 -18.50
N ALA A 61 12.86 -5.92 -18.35
CA ALA A 61 14.04 -5.77 -17.53
C ALA A 61 15.27 -6.31 -18.24
N LEU A 62 16.35 -5.53 -18.22
CA LEU A 62 17.66 -5.89 -18.73
C LEU A 62 18.65 -5.87 -17.57
N ASN A 63 19.32 -6.99 -17.33
CA ASN A 63 20.46 -7.08 -16.42
C ASN A 63 21.70 -7.36 -17.24
N LYS A 64 22.76 -6.57 -17.05
CA LYS A 64 24.00 -6.70 -17.81
C LYS A 64 25.20 -6.45 -16.89
N PRO A 65 26.08 -7.46 -16.69
CA PRO A 65 27.36 -7.22 -16.05
C PRO A 65 28.25 -6.38 -16.97
N LEU A 66 28.91 -5.38 -16.39
CA LEU A 66 29.83 -4.44 -17.02
C LEU A 66 31.15 -4.45 -16.22
N GLY A 67 31.92 -5.53 -16.34
CA GLY A 67 33.14 -5.72 -15.55
C GLY A 67 32.82 -5.89 -14.06
N SER A 68 33.32 -4.99 -13.21
CA SER A 68 33.03 -4.94 -11.77
C SER A 68 31.69 -4.27 -11.42
N TRP A 69 30.97 -3.80 -12.42
CA TRP A 69 29.67 -3.15 -12.28
C TRP A 69 28.56 -4.04 -12.81
N ASN A 70 27.35 -3.84 -12.32
CA ASN A 70 26.14 -4.45 -12.82
C ASN A 70 25.14 -3.36 -13.18
N LEU A 71 24.67 -3.37 -14.42
CA LEU A 71 23.63 -2.50 -14.92
C LEU A 71 22.30 -3.26 -14.90
N ALA A 72 21.31 -2.71 -14.21
CA ALA A 72 19.93 -3.14 -14.27
C ALA A 72 19.08 -2.01 -14.87
N LEU A 73 18.35 -2.28 -15.94
CA LEU A 73 17.37 -1.38 -16.51
C LEU A 73 15.99 -2.03 -16.37
N THR A 74 15.01 -1.30 -15.88
CA THR A 74 13.62 -1.75 -15.82
C THR A 74 12.71 -0.70 -16.45
N ALA A 75 11.67 -1.15 -17.15
CA ALA A 75 10.63 -0.31 -17.70
C ALA A 75 9.29 -1.03 -17.56
N ASP A 76 8.34 -0.39 -16.90
CA ASP A 76 7.01 -0.94 -16.60
C ASP A 76 5.95 0.07 -17.03
N GLY A 77 5.04 -0.36 -17.91
CA GLY A 77 3.92 0.42 -18.40
C GLY A 77 2.59 -0.21 -17.96
N GLY A 78 1.61 0.61 -17.62
CA GLY A 78 0.29 0.20 -17.19
C GLY A 78 -0.80 1.09 -17.75
N HIS A 79 -1.92 0.47 -18.13
CA HIS A 79 -3.16 1.13 -18.51
C HIS A 79 -4.32 0.43 -17.81
N VAL A 80 -5.11 1.18 -17.04
CA VAL A 80 -6.32 0.68 -16.38
C VAL A 80 -7.50 1.53 -16.81
N GLU A 81 -8.48 0.91 -17.47
CA GLU A 81 -9.75 1.55 -17.81
C GLU A 81 -10.87 0.91 -16.99
N THR A 82 -11.56 1.70 -16.18
CA THR A 82 -12.77 1.29 -15.46
C THR A 82 -13.99 2.02 -16.02
N LYS A 83 -14.93 1.25 -16.56
CA LYS A 83 -16.24 1.70 -17.02
C LYS A 83 -17.29 1.22 -16.03
N SER A 84 -18.06 2.13 -15.46
CA SER A 84 -19.23 1.80 -14.63
C SER A 84 -20.49 2.32 -15.32
N THR A 85 -21.52 1.48 -15.37
CA THR A 85 -22.87 1.84 -15.82
C THR A 85 -23.84 1.47 -14.71
N ILE A 86 -24.57 2.47 -14.23
CA ILE A 86 -25.55 2.32 -13.15
C ILE A 86 -26.91 2.61 -13.76
N ASP A 87 -27.76 1.61 -13.81
CA ASP A 87 -29.12 1.79 -14.32
C ASP A 87 -29.91 2.65 -13.32
N ASN A 88 -30.67 3.63 -13.84
CA ASN A 88 -31.62 4.41 -13.06
C ASN A 88 -32.99 3.74 -13.05
N ARG A 89 -33.81 4.09 -12.05
CA ARG A 89 -35.21 3.63 -12.00
C ARG A 89 -35.95 4.11 -13.24
N ALA A 90 -36.81 3.26 -13.78
CA ALA A 90 -37.77 3.67 -14.80
C ALA A 90 -38.73 4.72 -14.21
N ASP A 91 -39.15 5.67 -15.05
CA ASP A 91 -40.26 6.54 -14.73
C ASP A 91 -41.56 5.77 -14.94
N LEU A 92 -42.31 5.66 -13.85
CA LEU A 92 -43.54 4.89 -13.73
C LEU A 92 -44.76 5.80 -13.52
N SER A 93 -44.59 7.13 -13.56
CA SER A 93 -45.65 8.11 -13.30
C SER A 93 -46.85 7.94 -14.24
N GLY A 94 -46.60 7.61 -15.51
CA GLY A 94 -47.66 7.34 -16.49
C GLY A 94 -48.60 6.18 -16.12
N LEU A 95 -48.19 5.27 -15.22
CA LEU A 95 -49.08 4.23 -14.70
C LEU A 95 -50.13 4.80 -13.75
N GLN A 96 -49.76 5.81 -12.94
CA GLN A 96 -50.70 6.51 -12.07
C GLN A 96 -51.66 7.36 -12.91
N ASP A 97 -51.16 8.04 -13.95
CA ASP A 97 -52.00 8.82 -14.86
C ASP A 97 -53.11 7.97 -15.52
N LEU A 98 -52.79 6.72 -15.91
CA LEU A 98 -53.77 5.79 -16.47
C LEU A 98 -54.83 5.32 -15.46
N ILE A 99 -54.47 5.23 -14.17
CA ILE A 99 -55.41 4.91 -13.10
C ILE A 99 -56.33 6.09 -12.83
N ASP A 100 -55.77 7.30 -12.77
CA ASP A 100 -56.52 8.53 -12.57
C ASP A 100 -57.49 8.78 -13.73
N ALA A 101 -57.12 8.38 -14.95
CA ALA A 101 -57.98 8.38 -16.14
C ALA A 101 -59.01 7.23 -16.19
N GLY A 102 -59.05 6.34 -15.19
CA GLY A 102 -59.95 5.19 -15.12
C GLY A 102 -59.70 4.10 -16.17
N SER A 103 -58.57 4.17 -16.87
CA SER A 103 -58.19 3.24 -17.96
C SER A 103 -57.38 2.04 -17.46
N LEU A 104 -56.94 2.07 -16.20
CA LEU A 104 -56.19 1.01 -15.53
C LEU A 104 -56.66 0.92 -14.06
N THR A 105 -56.71 -0.28 -13.49
CA THR A 105 -56.91 -0.46 -12.04
C THR A 105 -55.55 -0.63 -11.34
N ALA A 106 -55.41 -0.24 -10.06
CA ALA A 106 -54.11 -0.34 -9.38
C ALA A 106 -53.62 -1.79 -9.20
N SER A 107 -54.52 -2.77 -9.27
CA SER A 107 -54.23 -4.21 -9.29
C SER A 107 -54.12 -4.82 -10.70
N GLY A 108 -54.39 -4.04 -11.75
CA GLY A 108 -54.39 -4.47 -13.15
C GLY A 108 -53.00 -4.78 -13.73
N ASN A 109 -52.96 -5.29 -14.95
CA ASN A 109 -51.70 -5.54 -15.66
C ASN A 109 -51.02 -4.22 -16.05
N LEU A 110 -49.72 -4.07 -15.79
CA LEU A 110 -49.00 -2.82 -16.05
C LEU A 110 -48.67 -2.69 -17.55
N PRO A 111 -49.19 -1.70 -18.28
CA PRO A 111 -48.86 -1.52 -19.69
C PRO A 111 -47.43 -1.00 -19.87
N SER A 112 -46.63 -1.69 -20.68
CA SER A 112 -45.23 -1.32 -20.95
C SER A 112 -45.08 0.05 -21.64
N SER A 113 -46.11 0.51 -22.35
CA SER A 113 -46.14 1.83 -22.99
C SER A 113 -46.16 3.00 -21.99
N ALA A 114 -46.53 2.76 -20.74
CA ALA A 114 -46.55 3.76 -19.67
C ALA A 114 -45.30 3.70 -18.77
N ILE A 115 -44.33 2.85 -19.13
CA ILE A 115 -43.07 2.66 -18.41
C ILE A 115 -41.96 3.27 -19.25
N ILE A 116 -41.36 4.37 -18.78
CA ILE A 116 -40.29 5.06 -19.50
C ILE A 116 -38.94 4.63 -18.91
N PRO A 117 -38.02 4.05 -19.70
CA PRO A 117 -36.71 3.65 -19.19
C PRO A 117 -35.91 4.83 -18.64
N GLY A 118 -35.33 4.69 -17.45
CA GLY A 118 -34.40 5.66 -16.89
C GLY A 118 -33.09 5.69 -17.69
N VAL A 119 -32.53 6.88 -17.90
CA VAL A 119 -31.20 7.01 -18.52
C VAL A 119 -30.15 6.53 -17.53
N ALA A 120 -29.37 5.52 -17.90
CA ALA A 120 -28.32 4.98 -17.04
C ALA A 120 -27.15 5.96 -16.90
N ASP A 121 -26.62 6.07 -15.69
CA ASP A 121 -25.45 6.86 -15.38
C ASP A 121 -24.17 6.13 -15.78
N ARG A 122 -23.20 6.88 -16.30
CA ARG A 122 -21.92 6.34 -16.78
C ARG A 122 -20.77 7.08 -16.14
N ALA A 123 -19.84 6.30 -15.59
CA ALA A 123 -18.56 6.80 -15.12
C ALA A 123 -17.42 6.07 -15.84
N LEU A 124 -16.42 6.83 -16.28
CA LEU A 124 -15.20 6.32 -16.90
C LEU A 124 -13.99 6.87 -16.14
N SER A 125 -13.10 5.97 -15.76
CA SER A 125 -11.80 6.32 -15.19
C SER A 125 -10.71 5.59 -15.97
N LYS A 126 -9.78 6.35 -16.54
CA LYS A 126 -8.57 5.82 -17.16
C LYS A 126 -7.36 6.22 -16.34
N THR A 127 -6.46 5.29 -16.13
CA THR A 127 -5.19 5.53 -15.45
C THR A 127 -4.06 4.96 -16.28
N ASP A 128 -3.12 5.83 -16.62
CA ASP A 128 -1.91 5.49 -17.36
C ASP A 128 -0.70 5.64 -16.44
N SER A 129 0.22 4.69 -16.48
CA SER A 129 1.46 4.74 -15.72
C SER A 129 2.63 4.24 -16.56
N LEU A 130 3.78 4.88 -16.42
CA LEU A 130 5.04 4.39 -16.97
C LEU A 130 6.13 4.65 -15.94
N THR A 131 6.89 3.62 -15.57
CA THR A 131 8.05 3.70 -14.68
C THR A 131 9.27 3.18 -15.41
N SER A 132 10.34 3.95 -15.45
CA SER A 132 11.62 3.56 -16.01
C SER A 132 12.72 3.81 -14.99
N LEU A 133 13.60 2.84 -14.78
CA LEU A 133 14.71 2.95 -13.83
C LEU A 133 15.97 2.28 -14.37
N ALA A 134 17.04 3.05 -14.42
CA ALA A 134 18.40 2.58 -14.61
C ALA A 134 19.11 2.55 -13.26
N THR A 135 19.65 1.39 -12.89
CA THR A 135 20.45 1.19 -11.69
C THR A 135 21.82 0.64 -12.07
N LEU A 136 22.87 1.33 -11.67
CA LEU A 136 24.26 0.92 -11.88
C LEU A 136 24.90 0.69 -10.53
N SER A 137 25.24 -0.56 -10.20
CA SER A 137 25.84 -0.93 -8.91
C SER A 137 27.20 -1.58 -9.07
N GLY A 138 28.12 -1.31 -8.15
CA GLY A 138 29.48 -1.83 -8.22
C GLY A 138 30.31 -1.52 -6.99
N ARG A 139 31.60 -1.86 -7.07
CA ARG A 139 32.57 -1.66 -6.00
C ARG A 139 33.74 -0.81 -6.51
N PRO A 140 33.62 0.53 -6.52
CA PRO A 140 34.59 1.40 -7.18
C PRO A 140 35.96 1.42 -6.50
N LEU A 141 36.02 1.21 -5.18
CA LEU A 141 37.24 1.35 -4.42
C LEU A 141 37.25 0.41 -3.19
N ARG A 142 38.46 0.03 -2.76
CA ARG A 142 38.69 -0.77 -1.55
C ARG A 142 39.44 0.07 -0.53
N LEU A 143 38.80 0.29 0.62
CA LEU A 143 39.40 0.94 1.78
C LEU A 143 40.05 -0.12 2.68
N PRO A 144 40.93 0.30 3.62
CA PRO A 144 41.46 -0.61 4.64
C PRO A 144 40.37 -1.32 5.45
N GLY A 145 39.19 -0.70 5.63
CA GLY A 145 38.03 -1.31 6.27
C GLY A 145 37.25 -2.30 5.40
N GLY A 146 37.45 -2.31 4.08
CA GLY A 146 36.76 -3.20 3.13
C GLY A 146 36.39 -2.52 1.82
N GLU A 147 35.65 -3.24 0.97
CA GLU A 147 35.18 -2.71 -0.31
C GLU A 147 33.99 -1.76 -0.14
N VAL A 148 34.05 -0.62 -0.80
CA VAL A 148 32.96 0.35 -0.85
C VAL A 148 31.97 -0.09 -1.91
N ALA A 149 30.69 -0.11 -1.57
CA ALA A 149 29.63 -0.35 -2.55
C ALA A 149 29.01 1.00 -2.96
N LEU A 150 28.88 1.22 -4.26
CA LEU A 150 28.18 2.38 -4.82
C LEU A 150 27.08 1.90 -5.76
N THR A 151 25.89 2.46 -5.59
CA THR A 151 24.77 2.30 -6.50
C THR A 151 24.33 3.66 -6.98
N LEU A 152 24.20 3.84 -8.29
CA LEU A 152 23.67 5.03 -8.95
C LEU A 152 22.31 4.68 -9.55
N LYS A 153 21.36 5.60 -9.47
CA LYS A 153 20.02 5.45 -10.01
C LYS A 153 19.68 6.66 -10.87
N ALA A 154 18.99 6.41 -11.97
CA ALA A 154 18.35 7.43 -12.79
C ALA A 154 17.05 6.85 -13.34
N GLY A 155 15.95 7.60 -13.28
CA GLY A 155 14.66 7.09 -13.69
C GLY A 155 13.69 8.18 -14.11
N PHE A 156 12.55 7.74 -14.62
CA PHE A 156 11.45 8.60 -15.00
C PHE A 156 10.14 7.89 -14.74
N ASP A 157 9.25 8.55 -14.03
CA ASP A 157 7.90 8.08 -13.76
C ASP A 157 6.88 9.02 -14.42
N TYR A 158 5.86 8.44 -15.05
CA TYR A 158 4.70 9.14 -15.58
C TYR A 158 3.44 8.55 -14.97
N SER A 159 2.52 9.42 -14.58
CA SER A 159 1.17 9.04 -14.17
C SER A 159 0.15 9.98 -14.82
N GLY A 160 -0.95 9.41 -15.27
CA GLY A 160 -2.07 10.15 -15.85
C GLY A 160 -3.39 9.59 -15.34
N ILE A 161 -4.34 10.48 -15.08
CA ILE A 161 -5.72 10.10 -14.76
C ILE A 161 -6.69 10.94 -15.58
N GLU A 162 -7.61 10.26 -16.27
CA GLU A 162 -8.75 10.86 -16.95
C GLU A 162 -10.02 10.34 -16.27
N SER A 163 -10.89 11.22 -15.81
CA SER A 163 -12.15 10.87 -15.14
C SER A 163 -13.33 11.63 -15.72
N THR A 164 -14.42 10.91 -16.01
CA THR A 164 -15.70 11.49 -16.45
C THR A 164 -16.87 10.80 -15.73
N ASP A 165 -17.91 11.56 -15.37
CA ASP A 165 -19.15 11.05 -14.79
C ASP A 165 -20.34 11.85 -15.36
N THR A 166 -21.40 11.17 -15.80
CA THR A 166 -22.63 11.81 -16.30
C THR A 166 -23.46 12.49 -15.21
N ARG A 167 -23.25 12.15 -13.93
CA ARG A 167 -23.93 12.76 -12.78
C ARG A 167 -23.24 14.00 -12.23
N SER A 168 -22.02 14.28 -12.69
CA SER A 168 -21.25 15.45 -12.26
C SER A 168 -21.36 16.58 -13.29
N ALA A 169 -21.65 17.79 -12.81
CA ALA A 169 -21.60 18.99 -13.64
C ALA A 169 -20.15 19.44 -13.94
N ALA A 170 -19.14 18.79 -13.34
CA ALA A 170 -17.73 19.19 -13.42
C ALA A 170 -17.02 18.81 -14.74
N GLY A 171 -17.65 18.01 -15.60
CA GLY A 171 -17.08 17.60 -16.89
C GLY A 171 -15.89 16.63 -16.76
N THR A 172 -15.02 16.61 -17.78
CA THR A 172 -13.84 15.72 -17.83
C THR A 172 -12.67 16.31 -17.03
N ILE A 173 -12.16 15.55 -16.06
CA ILE A 173 -10.93 15.87 -15.33
C ILE A 173 -9.77 15.08 -15.95
N ASN A 174 -8.68 15.77 -16.30
CA ASN A 174 -7.48 15.16 -16.89
C ASN A 174 -6.24 15.72 -16.20
N LEU A 175 -5.58 14.89 -15.38
CA LEU A 175 -4.34 15.24 -14.71
C LEU A 175 -3.21 14.35 -15.18
N LYS A 176 -2.02 14.93 -15.35
CA LYS A 176 -0.80 14.25 -15.76
C LYS A 176 0.37 14.73 -14.93
N ARG A 177 1.28 13.83 -14.60
CA ARG A 177 2.52 14.12 -13.87
C ARG A 177 3.67 13.33 -14.47
N GLY A 178 4.74 14.04 -14.78
CA GLY A 178 6.07 13.44 -14.98
C GLY A 178 6.94 13.69 -13.75
N ASP A 179 7.75 12.71 -13.38
CA ASP A 179 8.77 12.78 -12.34
C ASP A 179 10.10 12.28 -12.90
N ALA A 180 11.07 13.17 -13.04
CA ALA A 180 12.44 12.79 -13.38
C ALA A 180 13.25 12.62 -12.10
N GLN A 181 13.80 11.42 -11.90
CA GLN A 181 14.48 11.05 -10.67
C GLN A 181 15.94 10.65 -10.87
N GLY A 182 16.78 10.95 -9.90
CA GLY A 182 18.18 10.56 -9.89
C GLY A 182 18.71 10.45 -8.47
N GLY A 183 19.67 9.56 -8.24
CA GLY A 183 20.21 9.40 -6.89
C GLY A 183 21.35 8.42 -6.78
N PHE A 184 21.84 8.26 -5.56
CA PHE A 184 22.89 7.31 -5.22
C PHE A 184 22.67 6.69 -3.84
N SER A 185 23.31 5.53 -3.65
CA SER A 185 23.49 4.87 -2.35
C SER A 185 24.94 4.43 -2.22
N LEU A 186 25.54 4.72 -1.08
CA LEU A 186 26.93 4.49 -0.77
C LEU A 186 27.05 3.72 0.55
N ASP A 187 27.78 2.61 0.55
CA ASP A 187 28.15 1.86 1.75
C ASP A 187 29.67 1.91 1.94
N LEU A 188 30.09 2.45 3.08
CA LEU A 188 31.48 2.73 3.42
C LEU A 188 31.89 1.95 4.67
N PRO A 189 32.68 0.86 4.55
CA PRO A 189 33.28 0.21 5.71
C PRO A 189 34.47 1.05 6.20
N ILE A 190 34.38 1.55 7.44
CA ILE A 190 35.38 2.43 8.07
C ILE A 190 36.44 1.60 8.81
N THR A 191 36.00 0.69 9.69
CA THR A 191 36.88 -0.25 10.42
C THR A 191 36.37 -1.68 10.27
N SER A 192 37.28 -2.64 10.29
CA SER A 192 36.95 -4.05 10.15
C SER A 192 37.99 -4.92 10.84
N ARG A 193 37.52 -5.77 11.76
CA ARG A 193 38.33 -6.79 12.42
C ARG A 193 38.83 -7.83 11.43
N ARG A 194 38.02 -8.17 10.43
CA ARG A 194 38.37 -9.15 9.39
C ARG A 194 39.49 -8.65 8.49
N GLU A 195 39.51 -7.36 8.15
CA GLU A 195 40.56 -6.77 7.32
C GLU A 195 41.79 -6.32 8.16
N GLY A 196 41.74 -6.47 9.49
CA GLY A 196 42.83 -6.10 10.40
C GLY A 196 42.99 -4.59 10.62
N PHE A 197 42.10 -3.76 10.07
CA PHE A 197 42.17 -2.30 10.18
C PHE A 197 41.22 -1.77 11.27
N GLY A 198 41.78 -1.12 12.30
CA GLY A 198 40.98 -0.61 13.42
C GLY A 198 40.35 -1.72 14.27
N ALA A 199 40.95 -2.92 14.30
CA ALA A 199 40.37 -4.11 14.94
C ALA A 199 40.01 -3.92 16.43
N GLY A 200 40.73 -3.06 17.15
CA GLY A 200 40.42 -2.72 18.56
C GLY A 200 39.16 -1.87 18.74
N VAL A 201 38.71 -1.17 17.69
CA VAL A 201 37.47 -0.38 17.69
C VAL A 201 36.25 -1.26 17.41
N GLY A 202 36.43 -2.34 16.64
CA GLY A 202 35.35 -3.20 16.15
C GLY A 202 35.02 -2.94 14.67
N ASP A 203 33.87 -3.43 14.20
CA ASP A 203 33.43 -3.20 12.82
C ASP A 203 32.53 -1.97 12.78
N LEU A 204 32.89 -0.96 11.98
CA LEU A 204 32.14 0.28 11.82
C LEU A 204 31.89 0.52 10.34
N SER A 205 30.62 0.68 9.96
CA SER A 205 30.24 1.05 8.60
C SER A 205 29.24 2.19 8.59
N LEU A 206 29.34 3.02 7.56
CA LEU A 206 28.45 4.12 7.27
C LEU A 206 27.69 3.81 5.98
N ASN A 207 26.40 4.07 5.96
CA ASN A 207 25.60 4.12 4.74
C ASN A 207 25.07 5.54 4.53
N ALA A 208 24.95 5.94 3.26
CA ALA A 208 24.38 7.21 2.88
C ALA A 208 23.65 7.06 1.54
N ASN A 209 22.48 7.68 1.41
CA ASN A 209 21.72 7.70 0.17
C ASN A 209 21.11 9.08 -0.03
N ALA A 210 20.99 9.50 -1.30
CA ALA A 210 20.30 10.71 -1.68
C ALA A 210 19.64 10.53 -3.04
N GLU A 211 18.42 11.01 -3.18
CA GLU A 211 17.58 10.95 -4.36
C GLU A 211 16.92 12.32 -4.54
N VAL A 212 16.88 12.80 -5.78
CA VAL A 212 16.20 14.01 -6.20
C VAL A 212 15.13 13.62 -7.20
N HIS A 213 13.94 14.19 -7.02
CA HIS A 213 12.79 13.99 -7.88
C HIS A 213 12.34 15.35 -8.40
N HIS A 214 12.08 15.48 -9.69
CA HIS A 214 11.56 16.70 -10.28
C HIS A 214 10.20 16.43 -10.90
N LEU A 215 9.15 16.81 -10.17
CA LEU A 215 7.77 16.63 -10.56
C LEU A 215 7.30 17.84 -11.37
N SER A 216 6.56 17.57 -12.44
CA SER A 216 6.01 18.62 -13.32
C SER A 216 5.01 19.57 -12.64
N ASP A 217 4.40 19.14 -11.53
CA ASP A 217 3.37 19.88 -10.79
C ASP A 217 3.80 20.32 -9.38
N PHE A 218 4.66 19.55 -8.69
CA PHE A 218 5.14 19.85 -7.33
C PHE A 218 6.60 20.36 -7.27
N GLY A 219 7.27 20.49 -8.41
CA GLY A 219 8.66 20.91 -8.47
C GLY A 219 9.62 19.87 -7.90
N THR A 220 10.73 20.33 -7.33
CA THR A 220 11.80 19.42 -6.87
C THR A 220 11.58 18.94 -5.43
N LEU A 221 11.66 17.63 -5.23
CA LEU A 221 11.62 16.94 -3.95
C LEU A 221 12.99 16.31 -3.66
N TYR A 222 13.38 16.30 -2.39
CA TYR A 222 14.67 15.77 -1.93
C TYR A 222 14.45 14.68 -0.91
N ASN A 223 15.05 13.51 -1.17
CA ASN A 223 15.02 12.36 -0.30
C ASN A 223 16.45 11.99 0.04
N TRP A 224 16.79 11.94 1.32
CA TRP A 224 18.13 11.55 1.73
C TRP A 224 18.08 10.81 3.06
N GLY A 225 19.09 9.98 3.26
CA GLY A 225 19.20 9.19 4.45
C GLY A 225 20.63 8.77 4.68
N GLY A 226 20.86 8.28 5.87
CA GLY A 226 22.14 7.71 6.23
C GLY A 226 22.06 7.02 7.57
N GLY A 227 23.08 6.24 7.84
CA GLY A 227 23.10 5.39 8.98
C GLY A 227 24.49 4.91 9.32
N LEU A 228 24.64 4.55 10.58
CA LEU A 228 25.85 4.02 11.16
C LEU A 228 25.53 2.64 11.71
N THR A 229 26.34 1.64 11.36
CA THR A 229 26.31 0.32 11.97
C THR A 229 27.63 0.12 12.69
N TYR A 230 27.56 -0.13 13.99
CA TYR A 230 28.73 -0.32 14.84
C TYR A 230 28.64 -1.64 15.58
N SER A 231 29.63 -2.51 15.37
CA SER A 231 29.77 -3.78 16.07
C SER A 231 31.07 -3.78 16.88
N PRO A 232 31.06 -3.24 18.12
CA PRO A 232 32.23 -3.21 18.99
C PRO A 232 32.78 -4.62 19.30
N THR A 233 31.89 -5.62 19.32
CA THR A 233 32.23 -7.03 19.55
C THR A 233 31.50 -7.91 18.52
N GLU A 234 31.75 -9.22 18.52
CA GLU A 234 30.99 -10.16 17.66
C GLU A 234 29.56 -10.38 18.17
N LYS A 235 29.29 -9.96 19.41
CA LYS A 235 28.04 -10.22 20.10
C LYS A 235 27.13 -8.99 20.17
N LEU A 236 27.65 -7.80 19.93
CA LEU A 236 26.90 -6.55 20.07
C LEU A 236 26.95 -5.77 18.77
N THR A 237 25.78 -5.41 18.25
CA THR A 237 25.61 -4.52 17.11
C THR A 237 24.68 -3.38 17.50
N LEU A 238 25.13 -2.16 17.25
CA LEU A 238 24.41 -0.92 17.41
C LEU A 238 24.14 -0.32 16.03
N GLN A 239 22.98 0.27 15.85
CA GLN A 239 22.56 0.89 14.60
C GLN A 239 21.91 2.24 14.91
N ALA A 240 22.22 3.24 14.11
CA ALA A 240 21.51 4.51 14.09
C ALA A 240 21.27 4.89 12.64
N SER A 241 20.04 5.29 12.30
CA SER A 241 19.71 5.74 10.95
C SER A 241 18.75 6.91 10.98
N TYR A 242 18.89 7.78 10.01
CA TYR A 242 18.04 8.93 9.77
C TYR A 242 17.55 8.92 8.33
N VAL A 243 16.28 9.24 8.12
CA VAL A 243 15.67 9.40 6.81
C VAL A 243 14.90 10.71 6.78
N ALA A 244 15.15 11.50 5.75
CA ALA A 244 14.43 12.71 5.42
C ALA A 244 13.90 12.60 4.00
N ALA A 245 12.57 12.65 3.84
CA ALA A 245 11.94 12.52 2.53
C ALA A 245 10.85 13.58 2.35
N ASP A 246 10.72 14.07 1.12
CA ASP A 246 9.61 14.92 0.71
C ASP A 246 8.74 14.13 -0.29
N LYS A 247 7.42 14.22 -0.15
CA LYS A 247 6.48 13.41 -0.94
C LYS A 247 5.31 14.26 -1.45
N ALA A 248 5.04 14.20 -2.75
CA ALA A 248 3.86 14.84 -3.31
C ALA A 248 2.59 14.01 -3.11
N PRO A 249 1.41 14.64 -2.91
CA PRO A 249 0.12 13.96 -2.96
C PRO A 249 -0.08 13.25 -4.30
N GLY A 250 -0.76 12.10 -4.29
CA GLY A 250 -1.08 11.36 -5.52
C GLY A 250 -2.09 12.09 -6.40
N LEU A 251 -2.07 11.84 -7.72
CA LEU A 251 -2.99 12.50 -8.68
C LEU A 251 -4.47 12.28 -8.35
N SER A 252 -4.85 11.11 -7.83
CA SER A 252 -6.23 10.85 -7.40
C SER A 252 -6.65 11.68 -6.19
N ALA A 253 -5.71 12.03 -5.30
CA ALA A 253 -5.99 12.92 -4.17
C ALA A 253 -6.11 14.39 -4.63
N LEU A 254 -5.52 14.75 -5.76
CA LEU A 254 -5.52 16.12 -6.29
C LEU A 254 -6.71 16.39 -7.23
N GLY A 255 -7.03 15.44 -8.11
CA GLY A 255 -8.12 15.58 -9.09
C GLY A 255 -8.92 14.30 -9.26
N GLY A 256 -9.11 13.55 -8.17
CA GLY A 256 -10.18 12.56 -8.12
C GLY A 256 -11.54 13.20 -8.44
N PRO A 257 -12.45 12.46 -9.07
CA PRO A 257 -13.75 13.00 -9.50
C PRO A 257 -14.53 13.56 -8.32
N THR A 258 -15.06 14.78 -8.49
CA THR A 258 -15.92 15.40 -7.49
C THR A 258 -17.30 14.74 -7.50
N THR A 259 -17.67 14.15 -6.36
CA THR A 259 -18.96 13.50 -6.15
C THR A 259 -19.77 14.29 -5.13
N VAL A 260 -20.98 14.68 -5.52
CA VAL A 260 -21.94 15.39 -4.65
C VAL A 260 -23.03 14.39 -4.23
N THR A 261 -23.12 14.12 -2.93
CA THR A 261 -24.10 13.19 -2.36
C THR A 261 -25.08 13.98 -1.50
N GLN A 262 -26.35 14.00 -1.90
CA GLN A 262 -27.41 14.70 -1.18
C GLN A 262 -27.98 13.83 -0.04
N ASN A 263 -28.62 14.48 0.93
CA ASN A 263 -29.33 13.84 2.04
C ASN A 263 -28.45 12.88 2.87
N VAL A 264 -27.18 13.22 3.06
CA VAL A 264 -26.29 12.49 3.95
C VAL A 264 -26.55 12.93 5.38
N SER A 265 -26.81 11.96 6.26
CA SER A 265 -26.99 12.19 7.69
C SER A 265 -25.65 12.57 8.33
N ILE A 266 -25.54 13.81 8.82
CA ILE A 266 -24.37 14.34 9.53
C ILE A 266 -24.80 14.78 10.92
N PHE A 267 -24.03 14.40 11.94
CA PHE A 267 -24.23 14.90 13.29
C PHE A 267 -23.49 16.23 13.47
N ASP A 268 -24.23 17.30 13.75
CA ASP A 268 -23.69 18.63 14.01
C ASP A 268 -23.32 18.75 15.50
N PHE A 269 -22.03 18.65 15.81
CA PHE A 269 -21.53 18.75 17.18
C PHE A 269 -21.71 20.14 17.81
N SER A 270 -21.85 21.20 17.01
CA SER A 270 -22.07 22.55 17.54
C SER A 270 -23.50 22.73 18.08
N ARG A 271 -24.46 21.96 17.55
CA ARG A 271 -25.89 22.07 17.87
C ARG A 271 -26.47 20.83 18.53
N GLY A 272 -25.75 19.70 18.54
CA GLY A 272 -26.19 18.43 19.12
C GLY A 272 -27.32 17.76 18.34
N GLU A 273 -27.46 18.04 17.04
CA GLU A 273 -28.55 17.52 16.19
C GLU A 273 -28.02 16.79 14.95
N THR A 274 -28.79 15.85 14.43
CA THR A 274 -28.52 15.19 13.14
C THR A 274 -29.26 15.91 12.03
N VAL A 275 -28.54 16.38 11.03
CA VAL A 275 -29.10 17.04 9.85
C VAL A 275 -28.82 16.25 8.57
N LEU A 276 -29.68 16.43 7.58
CA LEU A 276 -29.44 15.92 6.23
C LEU A 276 -28.74 17.01 5.42
N ALA A 277 -27.48 16.78 5.09
CA ALA A 277 -26.65 17.73 4.36
C ALA A 277 -26.17 17.16 3.03
N THR A 278 -25.72 18.06 2.16
CA THR A 278 -25.06 17.69 0.90
C THR A 278 -23.56 17.52 1.13
N VAL A 279 -23.05 16.29 1.00
CA VAL A 279 -21.62 15.98 1.13
C VAL A 279 -20.95 16.04 -0.24
N ILE A 280 -19.88 16.82 -0.33
CA ILE A 280 -19.00 16.91 -1.49
C ILE A 280 -17.73 16.12 -1.15
N SER A 281 -17.26 15.30 -2.08
CA SER A 281 -16.01 14.53 -1.95
C SER A 281 -15.27 14.54 -3.28
N GLY A 282 -13.97 14.24 -3.30
CA GLY A 282 -13.18 14.20 -4.53
C GLY A 282 -11.72 14.61 -4.29
N GLY A 283 -11.05 14.97 -5.38
CA GLY A 283 -9.71 15.53 -5.33
C GLY A 283 -9.69 16.94 -4.74
N ASN A 284 -8.61 17.28 -4.03
CA ASN A 284 -8.32 18.61 -3.53
C ASN A 284 -7.02 19.12 -4.17
N PRO A 285 -7.07 20.12 -5.07
CA PRO A 285 -5.88 20.64 -5.73
C PRO A 285 -4.97 21.45 -4.78
N ASN A 286 -5.46 21.84 -3.61
CA ASN A 286 -4.73 22.66 -2.63
C ASN A 286 -3.88 21.83 -1.65
N LEU A 287 -3.73 20.52 -1.88
CA LEU A 287 -2.91 19.67 -1.02
C LEU A 287 -1.42 20.04 -1.14
N LEU A 288 -0.75 20.08 0.00
CA LEU A 288 0.67 20.39 0.09
C LEU A 288 1.53 19.13 -0.03
N LYS A 289 2.82 19.31 -0.37
CA LYS A 289 3.81 18.23 -0.26
C LYS A 289 4.06 17.90 1.21
N GLU A 290 4.11 16.61 1.51
CA GLU A 290 4.46 16.06 2.82
C GLU A 290 5.98 16.12 3.01
N SER A 291 6.43 16.36 4.24
CA SER A 291 7.84 16.25 4.62
C SER A 291 8.00 15.36 5.85
N GLN A 292 8.72 14.26 5.68
CA GLN A 292 8.93 13.20 6.67
C GLN A 292 10.36 13.21 7.19
N ARG A 293 10.54 13.05 8.50
CA ARG A 293 11.82 13.04 9.21
C ARG A 293 11.81 11.95 10.28
N ASP A 294 12.58 10.90 10.05
CA ASP A 294 12.51 9.66 10.81
C ASP A 294 13.87 9.25 11.36
N TRP A 295 13.91 8.95 12.65
CA TRP A 295 15.05 8.36 13.33
C TRP A 295 14.74 6.92 13.74
N LYS A 296 15.74 6.05 13.56
CA LYS A 296 15.74 4.70 14.10
C LYS A 296 17.05 4.44 14.82
N PHE A 297 16.96 3.88 16.02
CA PHE A 297 18.10 3.36 16.76
C PHE A 297 17.84 1.88 17.07
N GLY A 298 18.86 1.06 16.90
CA GLY A 298 18.79 -0.38 17.07
C GLY A 298 19.94 -0.89 17.91
N LEU A 299 19.65 -1.89 18.75
CA LEU A 299 20.61 -2.66 19.51
C LEU A 299 20.26 -4.13 19.31
N ASN A 300 21.25 -4.93 18.94
CA ASN A 300 21.17 -6.37 18.92
C ASN A 300 22.34 -6.94 19.72
N TRP A 301 22.03 -7.73 20.75
CA TRP A 301 23.02 -8.27 21.67
C TRP A 301 22.82 -9.78 21.83
N SER A 302 23.78 -10.56 21.36
CA SER A 302 23.92 -11.98 21.65
C SER A 302 24.43 -12.17 23.08
N LEU A 303 23.63 -12.81 23.93
CA LEU A 303 23.87 -12.89 25.37
C LEU A 303 25.04 -13.84 25.64
N PRO A 304 26.16 -13.38 26.22
CA PRO A 304 27.34 -14.23 26.40
C PRO A 304 27.14 -15.31 27.47
N PHE A 305 26.12 -15.17 28.31
CA PHE A 305 25.82 -16.04 29.44
C PHE A 305 24.74 -17.09 29.14
N LEU A 306 24.07 -17.02 27.98
CA LEU A 306 23.06 -17.99 27.54
C LEU A 306 23.31 -18.38 26.09
N LYS A 307 23.37 -19.69 25.82
CA LYS A 307 23.54 -20.18 24.43
C LYS A 307 22.32 -19.81 23.59
N ASP A 308 22.57 -19.50 22.32
CA ASP A 308 21.54 -19.25 21.32
C ASP A 308 20.45 -18.26 21.78
N SER A 309 20.86 -17.24 22.54
CA SER A 309 19.98 -16.27 23.18
C SER A 309 20.38 -14.84 22.80
N SER A 310 19.40 -13.99 22.53
CA SER A 310 19.62 -12.60 22.11
C SER A 310 18.63 -11.63 22.72
N PHE A 311 19.11 -10.41 22.93
CA PHE A 311 18.33 -9.24 23.31
C PHE A 311 18.32 -8.24 22.16
N ILE A 312 17.14 -7.74 21.82
CA ILE A 312 16.95 -6.75 20.76
C ILE A 312 16.21 -5.55 21.34
N ALA A 313 16.65 -4.35 21.02
CA ALA A 313 15.93 -3.11 21.33
C ALA A 313 15.95 -2.18 20.11
N GLU A 314 14.81 -1.59 19.77
CA GLU A 314 14.63 -0.68 18.66
C GLU A 314 13.81 0.53 19.09
N TYR A 315 14.36 1.73 18.96
CA TYR A 315 13.66 2.98 19.17
C TYR A 315 13.38 3.66 17.84
N PHE A 316 12.15 4.11 17.66
CA PHE A 316 11.69 4.83 16.47
C PHE A 316 11.15 6.19 16.90
N ARG A 317 11.50 7.23 16.14
CA ARG A 317 10.90 8.55 16.23
C ARG A 317 10.56 9.02 14.83
N ASN A 318 9.27 9.16 14.56
CA ASN A 318 8.72 9.53 13.26
C ASN A 318 8.05 10.90 13.38
N SER A 319 8.28 11.75 12.39
CA SER A 319 7.67 13.08 12.30
C SER A 319 7.38 13.37 10.85
N SER A 320 6.11 13.48 10.50
CA SER A 320 5.66 13.94 9.19
C SER A 320 4.91 15.26 9.35
N SER A 321 5.14 16.19 8.43
CA SER A 321 4.41 17.45 8.33
C SER A 321 3.70 17.51 7.00
N ASN A 322 2.57 18.22 6.94
CA ASN A 322 1.75 18.34 5.74
C ASN A 322 1.26 16.98 5.18
N THR A 323 0.82 16.07 6.05
CA THR A 323 0.35 14.75 5.64
C THR A 323 -1.01 14.85 4.92
N THR A 324 -1.14 14.18 3.78
CA THR A 324 -2.42 14.12 3.05
C THR A 324 -3.33 13.07 3.69
N ASN A 325 -4.46 13.51 4.24
CA ASN A 325 -5.41 12.66 4.94
C ASN A 325 -6.84 12.88 4.43
N GLY A 326 -7.72 11.90 4.69
CA GLY A 326 -9.16 12.10 4.50
C GLY A 326 -9.68 13.18 5.45
N PHE A 327 -10.77 13.84 5.07
CA PHE A 327 -11.42 14.81 5.95
C PHE A 327 -11.81 14.13 7.28
N PRO A 328 -11.39 14.69 8.43
CA PRO A 328 -11.65 14.07 9.73
C PRO A 328 -13.14 14.18 10.10
N LEU A 329 -13.53 13.54 11.21
CA LEU A 329 -14.88 13.69 11.74
C LEU A 329 -15.18 15.19 11.98
N LEU A 330 -16.32 15.67 11.48
CA LEU A 330 -16.71 17.08 11.58
C LEU A 330 -17.08 17.44 13.02
N THR A 331 -16.09 17.82 13.83
CA THR A 331 -16.28 18.45 15.14
C THR A 331 -16.27 19.97 15.01
N SER A 332 -16.65 20.69 16.07
CA SER A 332 -16.54 22.15 16.13
C SER A 332 -15.11 22.64 15.84
N ASP A 333 -14.11 21.92 16.35
CA ASP A 333 -12.70 22.28 16.19
C ASP A 333 -12.22 22.02 14.76
N VAL A 334 -12.72 20.96 14.12
CA VAL A 334 -12.43 20.64 12.71
C VAL A 334 -13.07 21.66 11.76
N GLU A 335 -14.30 22.10 12.05
CA GLU A 335 -14.96 23.16 11.28
C GLU A 335 -14.17 24.47 11.36
N ALA A 336 -13.67 24.82 12.56
CA ALA A 336 -12.80 25.99 12.74
C ALA A 336 -11.44 25.83 12.04
N ALA A 337 -10.89 24.61 12.03
CA ALA A 337 -9.61 24.29 11.41
C ALA A 337 -9.63 24.38 9.87
N PHE A 338 -10.79 24.12 9.24
CA PHE A 338 -10.96 24.16 7.79
C PHE A 338 -12.09 25.11 7.37
N PRO A 339 -11.88 26.43 7.46
CA PRO A 339 -12.90 27.40 7.10
C PRO A 339 -13.33 27.26 5.64
N GLY A 340 -14.62 27.43 5.38
CA GLY A 340 -15.20 27.33 4.04
C GLY A 340 -15.56 25.90 3.58
N ARG A 341 -15.24 24.87 4.37
CA ARG A 341 -15.67 23.48 4.09
C ARG A 341 -17.11 23.20 4.50
N VAL A 342 -17.64 23.94 5.47
CA VAL A 342 -19.02 23.81 5.94
C VAL A 342 -19.81 25.04 5.50
N ILE A 343 -20.94 24.81 4.85
CA ILE A 343 -21.91 25.85 4.51
C ILE A 343 -23.13 25.64 5.41
N ARG A 344 -23.53 26.70 6.10
CA ARG A 344 -24.70 26.74 6.98
C ARG A 344 -25.80 27.63 6.40
N ASP A 345 -27.06 27.33 6.72
CA ASP A 345 -28.20 28.19 6.42
C ASP A 345 -28.30 29.39 7.38
N ALA A 346 -29.35 30.21 7.19
CA ALA A 346 -29.61 31.38 8.03
C ALA A 346 -29.92 31.03 9.50
N ASP A 347 -30.42 29.82 9.76
CA ASP A 347 -30.71 29.30 11.11
C ASP A 347 -29.47 28.64 11.75
N GLY A 348 -28.36 28.59 11.02
CA GLY A 348 -27.08 28.03 11.43
C GLY A 348 -27.01 26.51 11.32
N ARG A 349 -27.90 25.83 10.57
CA ARG A 349 -27.82 24.39 10.30
C ARG A 349 -26.93 24.09 9.11
N ILE A 350 -26.26 22.94 9.13
CA ILE A 350 -25.38 22.52 8.03
C ILE A 350 -26.23 22.14 6.80
N ILE A 351 -25.98 22.79 5.67
CA ILE A 351 -26.59 22.46 4.36
C ILE A 351 -25.63 21.72 3.43
N SER A 352 -24.32 21.96 3.56
CA SER A 352 -23.30 21.26 2.78
C SER A 352 -21.97 21.14 3.51
N VAL A 353 -21.26 20.03 3.26
CA VAL A 353 -19.91 19.77 3.78
C VAL A 353 -19.01 19.25 2.68
N ASP A 354 -17.86 19.88 2.49
CA ASP A 354 -16.79 19.40 1.63
C ASP A 354 -15.81 18.53 2.43
N GLN A 355 -15.84 17.23 2.15
CA GLN A 355 -15.02 16.18 2.76
C GLN A 355 -13.88 15.71 1.84
N SER A 356 -13.49 16.51 0.85
CA SER A 356 -12.26 16.25 0.09
C SER A 356 -11.04 16.14 1.01
N SER A 357 -10.01 15.39 0.57
CA SER A 357 -8.80 15.18 1.37
C SER A 357 -8.18 16.50 1.81
N VAL A 358 -7.64 16.54 3.03
CA VAL A 358 -7.01 17.72 3.62
C VAL A 358 -5.56 17.45 3.98
N THR A 359 -4.80 18.53 4.14
CA THR A 359 -3.43 18.46 4.65
C THR A 359 -3.45 18.67 6.15
N PHE A 360 -3.03 17.68 6.92
CA PHE A 360 -2.79 17.85 8.36
C PHE A 360 -1.44 18.53 8.59
N ALA A 361 -1.36 19.34 9.64
CA ALA A 361 -0.16 20.08 9.97
C ALA A 361 0.99 19.15 10.35
N GLU A 362 0.76 18.18 11.23
CA GLU A 362 1.83 17.32 11.74
C GLU A 362 1.33 15.97 12.28
N GLU A 363 2.11 14.92 12.07
CA GLU A 363 1.94 13.60 12.68
C GLU A 363 3.26 13.18 13.34
N LYS A 364 3.20 12.87 14.64
CA LYS A 364 4.36 12.46 15.43
C LYS A 364 4.11 11.13 16.10
N GLY A 365 5.12 10.27 16.03
CA GLY A 365 5.12 8.97 16.69
C GLY A 365 6.48 8.67 17.32
N SER A 366 6.48 8.12 18.52
CA SER A 366 7.70 7.54 19.09
C SER A 366 7.40 6.26 19.88
N ARG A 367 8.25 5.25 19.67
CA ARG A 367 8.08 3.94 20.29
C ARG A 367 9.41 3.23 20.51
N LEU A 368 9.50 2.50 21.61
CA LEU A 368 10.56 1.55 21.91
C LEU A 368 9.99 0.14 21.86
N ARG A 369 10.55 -0.72 21.01
CA ARG A 369 10.29 -2.15 21.00
C ARG A 369 11.52 -2.86 21.54
N TYR A 370 11.36 -3.73 22.52
CA TYR A 370 12.45 -4.59 22.97
C TYR A 370 11.97 -6.02 23.13
N GLY A 371 12.90 -6.97 23.07
CA GLY A 371 12.56 -8.37 23.24
C GLY A 371 13.77 -9.25 23.54
N LEU A 372 13.45 -10.40 24.09
CA LEU A 372 14.39 -11.43 24.49
C LEU A 372 14.01 -12.71 23.74
N ASN A 373 14.96 -13.26 22.99
CA ASN A 373 14.86 -14.60 22.43
C ASN A 373 15.78 -15.50 23.22
N LEU A 374 15.22 -16.55 23.81
CA LEU A 374 15.95 -17.53 24.58
C LEU A 374 15.74 -18.89 23.92
N SER A 375 16.81 -19.64 23.71
CA SER A 375 16.68 -21.02 23.28
C SER A 375 17.68 -21.92 23.98
N GLY A 376 17.38 -23.20 24.03
CA GLY A 376 18.26 -24.16 24.67
C GLY A 376 17.87 -25.60 24.40
N ASN A 377 18.73 -26.50 24.86
CA ASN A 377 18.51 -27.93 24.78
C ASN A 377 18.20 -28.47 26.19
N PHE A 378 17.29 -29.43 26.26
CA PHE A 378 16.99 -30.20 27.47
C PHE A 378 17.07 -31.70 27.16
N GLY A 379 17.32 -32.50 28.19
CA GLY A 379 17.57 -33.94 28.04
C GLY A 379 19.06 -34.27 27.83
N LYS A 380 19.42 -35.51 28.14
CA LYS A 380 20.77 -36.03 27.91
C LYS A 380 20.92 -36.40 26.43
N PRO A 381 22.10 -36.18 25.81
CA PRO A 381 22.37 -36.71 24.49
C PRO A 381 22.14 -38.21 24.50
N ASP A 382 21.38 -38.73 23.55
CA ASP A 382 21.13 -40.17 23.45
C ASP A 382 22.43 -40.86 23.02
N PRO A 383 23.05 -41.69 23.89
CA PRO A 383 24.30 -42.36 23.56
C PRO A 383 24.15 -43.31 22.37
N THR A 384 22.95 -43.83 22.08
CA THR A 384 22.71 -44.72 20.93
C THR A 384 22.75 -43.97 19.59
N VAL A 385 22.48 -42.66 19.60
CA VAL A 385 22.54 -41.79 18.42
C VAL A 385 23.92 -41.14 18.28
N ALA A 386 24.61 -40.87 19.40
CA ALA A 386 26.00 -40.41 19.42
C ALA A 386 27.00 -41.50 18.95
N GLN A 387 26.69 -42.78 19.15
CA GLN A 387 27.55 -43.91 18.80
C GLN A 387 27.33 -44.43 17.37
N ARG A 388 26.22 -44.03 16.71
CA ARG A 388 26.06 -44.18 15.25
C ARG A 388 26.86 -43.08 14.55
N GLY A 389 28.18 -43.28 14.50
CA GLY A 389 29.05 -42.55 13.56
C GLY A 389 28.55 -42.69 12.11
N PRO A 390 29.16 -41.98 11.14
CA PRO A 390 28.67 -41.91 9.76
C PRO A 390 28.44 -43.27 9.06
N MET A 391 29.02 -44.38 9.52
CA MET A 391 28.75 -45.74 9.03
C MET A 391 27.38 -46.32 9.42
N GLY A 392 26.74 -45.86 10.50
CA GLY A 392 25.40 -46.30 10.90
C GLY A 392 24.26 -45.74 10.02
N ARG A 393 24.56 -44.70 9.22
CA ARG A 393 23.61 -44.08 8.28
C ARG A 393 23.43 -44.85 6.97
N MET A 394 24.35 -45.76 6.62
CA MET A 394 24.30 -46.48 5.34
C MET A 394 23.50 -47.80 5.42
N MET A 395 23.43 -48.41 6.62
CA MET A 395 22.68 -49.67 6.86
C MET A 395 21.20 -49.46 7.22
N GLY A 396 20.77 -48.22 7.53
CA GLY A 396 19.37 -47.91 7.88
C GLY A 396 18.44 -47.63 6.68
N ALA A 397 18.97 -47.59 5.46
CA ALA A 397 18.22 -47.27 4.25
C ALA A 397 17.75 -48.51 3.45
N ALA A 398 17.83 -49.71 4.03
CA ALA A 398 17.52 -50.97 3.34
C ALA A 398 16.29 -51.73 3.87
N GLY A 399 15.44 -51.11 4.69
CA GLY A 399 14.32 -51.86 5.29
C GLY A 399 13.16 -50.98 5.74
N SER A 400 12.31 -50.58 4.80
CA SER A 400 10.84 -50.54 4.95
C SER A 400 10.23 -49.68 3.83
N ARG A 401 9.70 -50.37 2.82
CA ARG A 401 8.80 -49.81 1.81
C ARG A 401 7.38 -50.21 2.22
N PRO A 402 6.49 -49.30 2.64
CA PRO A 402 5.07 -49.60 2.71
C PRO A 402 4.43 -49.40 1.33
N PRO A 403 3.59 -50.32 0.85
CA PRO A 403 2.88 -50.19 -0.41
C PRO A 403 1.59 -49.38 -0.22
N GLY A 404 1.32 -48.40 -1.10
CA GLY A 404 -0.04 -47.91 -1.35
C GLY A 404 -0.24 -46.40 -1.47
N ALA A 405 -0.74 -46.01 -2.65
CA ALA A 405 -1.55 -44.82 -2.97
C ALA A 405 -0.83 -43.50 -3.38
N PRO A 406 -1.48 -42.63 -4.19
CA PRO A 406 -1.22 -42.58 -5.63
C PRO A 406 -0.62 -41.24 -6.11
N ALA A 407 -0.13 -41.27 -7.35
CA ALA A 407 0.40 -40.13 -8.09
C ALA A 407 -0.70 -39.17 -8.60
N GLY A 408 -0.43 -37.86 -8.58
CA GLY A 408 -1.11 -36.89 -9.45
C GLY A 408 -1.24 -35.47 -8.88
N GLY A 409 -0.53 -34.50 -9.47
CA GLY A 409 -0.74 -33.05 -9.24
C GLY A 409 0.29 -32.18 -10.00
N PRO A 410 -0.10 -31.29 -10.94
CA PRO A 410 0.80 -30.65 -11.92
C PRO A 410 1.58 -29.42 -11.40
N PRO A 411 2.62 -28.94 -12.14
CA PRO A 411 3.51 -27.87 -11.69
C PRO A 411 2.88 -26.48 -11.82
N GLY A 412 2.76 -25.78 -10.68
CA GLY A 412 2.31 -24.39 -10.59
C GLY A 412 3.45 -23.38 -10.81
N ALA A 413 3.19 -22.45 -11.72
CA ALA A 413 4.11 -21.47 -12.29
C ALA A 413 4.58 -20.36 -11.33
N GLY A 414 5.76 -19.82 -11.63
CA GLY A 414 6.33 -18.63 -11.01
C GLY A 414 5.54 -17.35 -11.31
N GLY A 415 5.59 -16.41 -10.37
CA GLY A 415 5.00 -15.08 -10.50
C GLY A 415 5.79 -14.12 -11.39
N PRO A 416 5.36 -12.85 -11.43
CA PRO A 416 6.23 -11.80 -10.90
C PRO A 416 5.49 -10.79 -9.99
N ARG A 417 6.10 -10.44 -8.84
CA ARG A 417 5.75 -9.26 -8.05
C ARG A 417 7.00 -8.41 -7.81
N ALA A 418 6.99 -7.20 -8.38
CA ALA A 418 7.69 -6.01 -7.91
C ALA A 418 7.32 -5.73 -6.43
N GLY A 419 8.12 -5.12 -5.56
CA GLY A 419 9.09 -4.05 -5.74
C GLY A 419 8.71 -2.91 -4.80
N ALA A 420 8.86 -3.10 -3.49
CA ALA A 420 8.75 -2.05 -2.46
C ALA A 420 9.55 -2.49 -1.23
N GLY A 421 10.36 -1.58 -0.67
CA GLY A 421 11.33 -1.85 0.39
C GLY A 421 10.74 -2.52 1.63
N ALA A 422 11.00 -3.81 1.77
CA ALA A 422 10.92 -4.50 3.04
C ALA A 422 12.23 -4.24 3.83
N PRO A 423 12.19 -4.11 5.16
CA PRO A 423 13.41 -4.17 5.96
C PRO A 423 14.12 -5.49 5.63
N PRO A 424 15.46 -5.59 5.74
CA PRO A 424 16.11 -6.88 5.62
C PRO A 424 15.50 -7.78 6.69
N SER A 425 14.65 -8.71 6.25
CA SER A 425 14.28 -9.89 6.99
C SER A 425 15.57 -10.70 7.14
N GLY A 426 16.39 -10.29 8.10
CA GLY A 426 17.45 -11.09 8.69
C GLY A 426 16.87 -12.20 9.54
N GLY A 427 15.86 -12.89 9.01
CA GLY A 427 15.42 -14.21 9.42
C GLY A 427 15.93 -15.18 8.38
N GLY A 428 17.25 -15.18 8.12
CA GLY A 428 17.88 -16.36 7.56
C GLY A 428 17.63 -17.46 8.56
N ALA A 429 16.63 -18.32 8.30
CA ALA A 429 16.58 -19.62 8.91
C ALA A 429 18.01 -20.17 8.81
N PRO A 430 18.64 -20.60 9.93
CA PRO A 430 19.94 -21.21 9.83
C PRO A 430 19.75 -22.32 8.81
N ARG A 431 20.47 -22.24 7.69
CA ARG A 431 20.71 -23.38 6.82
C ARG A 431 21.58 -24.29 7.66
N GLY A 432 20.96 -24.91 8.66
CA GLY A 432 21.50 -26.00 9.42
C GLY A 432 21.71 -27.08 8.38
N GLY A 433 22.96 -27.19 7.91
CA GLY A 433 23.43 -28.47 7.41
C GLY A 433 23.02 -29.55 8.42
N PRO A 434 22.84 -30.82 8.02
CA PRO A 434 22.23 -31.86 8.86
C PRO A 434 23.03 -32.12 10.15
N GLY A 435 22.90 -31.22 11.12
CA GLY A 435 23.56 -31.22 12.40
C GLY A 435 22.95 -32.33 13.19
N GLY A 436 23.82 -33.24 13.65
CA GLY A 436 23.44 -34.48 14.29
C GLY A 436 22.28 -34.30 15.26
N PHE A 437 21.21 -35.05 15.01
CA PHE A 437 20.20 -35.31 16.02
C PHE A 437 20.90 -36.08 17.13
N ASP A 438 21.27 -35.40 18.20
CA ASP A 438 21.89 -36.00 19.38
C ASP A 438 20.85 -36.43 20.42
N GLY A 439 19.57 -36.51 20.04
CA GLY A 439 18.46 -36.95 20.89
C GLY A 439 17.98 -35.92 21.93
N ARG A 440 18.53 -34.70 21.97
CA ARG A 440 18.10 -33.66 22.93
C ARG A 440 16.85 -32.93 22.48
N GLY A 441 15.92 -32.71 23.41
CA GLY A 441 14.79 -31.80 23.23
C GLY A 441 15.28 -30.36 23.10
N ARG A 442 14.63 -29.54 22.27
CA ARG A 442 14.96 -28.12 22.09
C ARG A 442 13.79 -27.26 22.54
N TRP A 443 14.07 -26.16 23.24
CA TRP A 443 13.07 -25.18 23.62
C TRP A 443 13.46 -23.80 23.07
N ASN A 444 12.46 -22.97 22.79
CA ASN A 444 12.62 -21.58 22.38
C ASN A 444 11.50 -20.75 23.03
N LEU A 445 11.87 -19.60 23.59
CA LEU A 445 10.98 -18.61 24.18
C LEU A 445 11.33 -17.24 23.61
N SER A 446 10.35 -16.58 22.99
CA SER A 446 10.49 -15.21 22.49
C SER A 446 9.49 -14.31 23.20
N VAL A 447 9.97 -13.29 23.89
CA VAL A 447 9.14 -12.29 24.57
C VAL A 447 9.46 -10.92 23.98
N PHE A 448 8.44 -10.21 23.51
CA PHE A 448 8.57 -8.84 23.00
C PHE A 448 7.60 -7.91 23.72
N HIS A 449 8.06 -6.70 23.99
CA HIS A 449 7.25 -5.62 24.53
C HIS A 449 7.44 -4.34 23.70
N THR A 450 6.39 -3.55 23.56
CA THR A 450 6.42 -2.27 22.84
C THR A 450 5.82 -1.19 23.71
N VAL A 451 6.61 -0.16 24.00
CA VAL A 451 6.20 1.05 24.69
C VAL A 451 6.04 2.15 23.65
N ARG A 452 4.86 2.80 23.61
CA ARG A 452 4.63 3.99 22.79
C ARG A 452 4.72 5.21 23.70
N PHE A 453 5.62 6.13 23.39
CA PHE A 453 5.81 7.34 24.20
C PHE A 453 4.98 8.51 23.66
N GLN A 454 4.82 8.59 22.34
CA GLN A 454 4.03 9.62 21.69
C GLN A 454 3.29 9.05 20.48
N GLN A 455 2.05 9.48 20.32
CA GLN A 455 1.24 9.31 19.12
C GLN A 455 0.28 10.49 19.05
N SER A 456 0.62 11.50 18.24
CA SER A 456 -0.15 12.74 18.14
C SER A 456 -0.34 13.15 16.68
N VAL A 457 -1.53 13.65 16.36
CA VAL A 457 -1.89 14.20 15.06
C VAL A 457 -2.39 15.62 15.28
N GLN A 458 -1.81 16.58 14.57
CA GLN A 458 -2.20 17.98 14.57
C GLN A 458 -2.89 18.30 13.25
N ILE A 459 -4.18 18.63 13.30
CA ILE A 459 -5.04 18.81 12.12
C ILE A 459 -4.76 20.13 11.41
N ALA A 460 -4.63 21.24 12.14
CA ALA A 460 -4.33 22.56 11.59
C ALA A 460 -3.27 23.29 12.42
N ALA A 461 -2.51 24.18 11.77
CA ALA A 461 -1.48 24.98 12.44
C ALA A 461 -2.12 25.88 13.51
N GLY A 462 -1.76 25.64 14.78
CA GLY A 462 -2.29 26.39 15.92
C GLY A 462 -3.53 25.80 16.60
N GLY A 463 -4.12 24.72 16.06
CA GLY A 463 -5.11 23.88 16.76
C GLY A 463 -4.44 22.73 17.50
N GLN A 464 -4.95 22.36 18.68
CA GLN A 464 -4.55 21.14 19.41
C GLN A 464 -5.38 19.93 18.98
#